data_AF-A0A7V8AKH1-F1
#
_entry.id   AF-A0A7V8AKH1-F1
#
_cell.length_a   1.000
_cell.length_b   1.000
_cell.length_c   1.000
_cell.angle_alpha   90.00
_cell.angle_beta   90.00
_cell.angle_gamma   90.00
#
_symmetry.space_group_name_H-M   'P 1'
#
loop_
_entity.id
_entity.type
_entity.pdbx_description
1 polymer ?
#
loop_
_entity_poly.entity_id
_entity_poly.type
_entity_poly.pdbx_seq_one_letter_code
_entity_poly.pdbx_strand_id
1 'polypeptide(L)'
;MSRITGESFGDDFADHAVPTLYPLKMEGSSEAPEGLLSWIVGLAQAHCVGPRTLVKHLVDQSDAHSDLWSDAAFFERHCGTVNGLGRYARMMLELVGKAAAPTAQGMTLIGLAHLLPSNGEGLLARNPRWCHACLCDQARCGQRPQHPLVWSFEHYRVCHVHRASMSEHCPACGATQAFLPVYPSLLHCGACGESLIAKPGYSRGRSMGGWARRSGRRSHCYCGFAMGLGCFRLAFSCRMGLTG
;
A
#
# COMPACT_ATOMS: atom_id res chain seq x y z
N MET A 1 -9.16 8.47 -66.49
CA MET A 1 -9.51 7.16 -65.89
C MET A 1 -8.21 6.53 -65.41
N SER A 2 -7.83 6.83 -64.17
CA SER A 2 -6.55 6.40 -63.57
C SER A 2 -6.84 5.66 -62.27
N ARG A 3 -5.99 4.67 -62.02
CA ARG A 3 -6.22 3.47 -61.21
C ARG A 3 -6.31 3.73 -59.72
N ILE A 4 -6.95 2.75 -59.09
CA ILE A 4 -7.31 2.60 -57.68
C ILE A 4 -6.09 2.78 -56.77
N THR A 5 -6.37 3.49 -55.69
CA THR A 5 -5.56 3.86 -54.53
C THR A 5 -4.85 2.67 -53.89
N GLY A 6 -3.58 2.85 -53.55
CA GLY A 6 -2.90 2.03 -52.57
C GLY A 6 -3.41 2.38 -51.17
N GLU A 7 -4.15 1.47 -50.56
CA GLU A 7 -4.44 1.52 -49.13
C GLU A 7 -3.21 0.99 -48.39
N SER A 8 -2.49 1.89 -47.75
CA SER A 8 -1.52 1.54 -46.72
C SER A 8 -2.32 1.03 -45.52
N PHE A 9 -2.03 -0.20 -45.10
CA PHE A 9 -2.44 -0.71 -43.79
C PHE A 9 -1.79 0.18 -42.75
N GLY A 10 -2.56 1.14 -42.23
CA GLY A 10 -2.14 2.00 -41.14
C GLY A 10 -1.99 1.20 -39.86
N ASP A 11 -0.85 1.38 -39.21
CA ASP A 11 -0.54 0.92 -37.87
C ASP A 11 -1.55 1.50 -36.85
N ASP A 12 -2.68 0.84 -36.64
CA ASP A 12 -3.62 1.14 -35.54
C ASP A 12 -3.17 0.48 -34.22
N PHE A 13 -1.92 0.74 -33.83
CA PHE A 13 -1.39 0.35 -32.52
C PHE A 13 -0.70 1.53 -31.83
N ALA A 14 -1.47 2.56 -31.50
CA ALA A 14 -1.15 3.48 -30.41
C ALA A 14 -2.39 4.28 -30.06
N ASP A 15 -2.93 4.09 -28.85
CA ASP A 15 -3.08 5.14 -27.84
C ASP A 15 -3.93 4.65 -26.66
N HIS A 16 -3.46 3.62 -25.94
CA HIS A 16 -3.89 3.47 -24.55
C HIS A 16 -3.01 4.41 -23.74
N ALA A 17 -3.46 5.67 -23.61
CA ALA A 17 -2.82 6.68 -22.78
C ALA A 17 -2.56 6.08 -21.39
N VAL A 18 -1.31 5.71 -21.14
CA VAL A 18 -0.89 5.15 -19.86
C VAL A 18 -1.22 6.20 -18.81
N PRO A 19 -2.06 5.90 -17.80
CA PRO A 19 -2.34 6.85 -16.74
C PRO A 19 -1.00 7.23 -16.09
N THR A 20 -0.58 8.49 -16.25
CA THR A 20 0.70 8.97 -15.73
C THR A 20 0.63 9.00 -14.20
N LEU A 21 0.92 7.87 -13.57
CA LEU A 21 1.03 7.76 -12.13
C LEU A 21 2.13 8.70 -11.65
N TYR A 22 1.82 9.48 -10.60
CA TYR A 22 2.80 10.30 -9.90
C TYR A 22 4.08 9.49 -9.66
N PRO A 23 5.27 10.02 -10.02
CA PRO A 23 6.54 9.31 -9.94
C PRO A 23 7.02 9.23 -8.48
N LEU A 24 6.33 8.42 -7.67
CA LEU A 24 6.68 8.22 -6.27
C LEU A 24 7.95 7.39 -6.17
N LYS A 25 8.94 7.95 -5.46
CA LYS A 25 10.18 7.26 -5.13
C LYS A 25 9.90 6.00 -4.30
N MET A 26 10.57 4.90 -4.66
CA MET A 26 10.59 3.68 -3.84
C MET A 26 11.45 3.93 -2.60
N GLU A 27 10.94 3.52 -1.44
CA GLU A 27 11.68 3.65 -0.17
C GLU A 27 12.34 2.32 0.23
N GLY A 28 13.14 2.34 1.29
CA GLY A 28 13.86 1.16 1.79
C GLY A 28 15.31 1.10 1.30
N SER A 29 16.02 0.06 1.76
CA SER A 29 17.41 -0.22 1.39
C SER A 29 17.49 -1.48 0.55
N SER A 30 18.69 -1.81 0.04
CA SER A 30 18.93 -3.09 -0.65
C SER A 30 18.69 -4.31 0.27
N GLU A 31 18.89 -4.16 1.58
CA GLU A 31 18.71 -5.22 2.57
C GLU A 31 17.27 -5.33 3.06
N ALA A 32 16.53 -4.22 3.03
CA ALA A 32 15.14 -4.13 3.45
C ALA A 32 14.35 -3.27 2.45
N PRO A 33 14.13 -3.76 1.22
CA PRO A 33 13.37 -3.03 0.22
C PRO A 33 11.93 -2.84 0.69
N GLU A 34 11.29 -1.74 0.30
CA GLU A 34 9.86 -1.52 0.53
C GLU A 34 9.02 -2.58 -0.22
N GLY A 35 7.95 -3.06 0.40
CA GLY A 35 7.00 -3.95 -0.27
C GLY A 35 6.03 -3.21 -1.20
N LEU A 36 5.61 -3.84 -2.29
CA LEU A 36 4.75 -3.24 -3.31
C LEU A 36 3.42 -2.70 -2.74
N LEU A 37 2.80 -3.42 -1.81
CA LEU A 37 1.58 -2.95 -1.12
C LEU A 37 1.80 -1.64 -0.36
N SER A 38 2.94 -1.49 0.31
CA SER A 38 3.31 -0.25 1.01
C SER A 38 3.48 0.90 0.02
N TRP A 39 4.17 0.63 -1.09
CA TRP A 39 4.38 1.62 -2.13
C TRP A 39 3.05 2.08 -2.76
N ILE A 40 2.11 1.16 -3.00
CA ILE A 40 0.75 1.48 -3.48
C ILE A 40 0.00 2.38 -2.51
N VAL A 41 0.12 2.14 -1.20
CA VAL A 41 -0.50 3.02 -0.19
C VAL A 41 0.11 4.42 -0.25
N GLY A 42 1.44 4.52 -0.37
CA GLY A 42 2.12 5.81 -0.55
C GLY A 42 1.71 6.51 -1.85
N LEU A 43 1.55 5.75 -2.94
CA LEU A 43 1.11 6.29 -4.22
C LEU A 43 -0.31 6.84 -4.12
N ALA A 44 -1.22 6.09 -3.52
CA ALA A 44 -2.58 6.52 -3.25
C ALA A 44 -2.62 7.80 -2.40
N GLN A 45 -1.72 7.89 -1.41
CA GLN A 45 -1.55 9.10 -0.60
C GLN A 45 -1.13 10.31 -1.45
N ALA A 46 -0.17 10.14 -2.36
CA ALA A 46 0.30 11.20 -3.25
C ALA A 46 -0.78 11.68 -4.24
N HIS A 47 -1.73 10.81 -4.59
CA HIS A 47 -2.88 11.13 -5.44
C HIS A 47 -4.14 11.52 -4.66
N CYS A 48 -4.08 11.61 -3.32
CA CYS A 48 -5.22 11.92 -2.46
C CYS A 48 -6.44 10.99 -2.66
N VAL A 49 -6.20 9.72 -2.97
CA VAL A 49 -7.24 8.69 -3.17
C VAL A 49 -7.08 7.53 -2.19
N GLY A 50 -8.14 6.75 -1.99
CA GLY A 50 -8.06 5.50 -1.24
C GLY A 50 -7.22 4.44 -1.97
N PRO A 51 -6.37 3.64 -1.31
CA PRO A 51 -5.56 2.60 -1.96
C PRO A 51 -6.39 1.59 -2.76
N ARG A 52 -7.56 1.20 -2.23
CA ARG A 52 -8.49 0.30 -2.95
C ARG A 52 -9.08 0.94 -4.19
N THR A 53 -9.43 2.24 -4.11
CA THR A 53 -9.92 3.03 -5.25
C THR A 53 -8.86 3.15 -6.33
N LEU A 54 -7.60 3.41 -5.94
CA LEU A 54 -6.48 3.45 -6.89
C LEU A 54 -6.30 2.12 -7.61
N VAL A 55 -6.22 1.00 -6.86
CA VAL A 55 -6.06 -0.32 -7.47
C VAL A 55 -7.23 -0.65 -8.40
N LYS A 56 -8.46 -0.37 -7.98
CA LYS A 56 -9.64 -0.57 -8.83
C LYS A 56 -9.54 0.25 -10.12
N HIS A 57 -9.16 1.52 -10.03
CA HIS A 57 -8.98 2.38 -11.21
C HIS A 57 -7.93 1.82 -12.18
N LEU A 58 -6.80 1.33 -11.65
CA LEU A 58 -5.76 0.70 -12.48
C LEU A 58 -6.26 -0.56 -13.18
N VAL A 59 -7.01 -1.41 -12.47
CA VAL A 59 -7.61 -2.62 -13.04
C VAL A 59 -8.64 -2.26 -14.11
N ASP A 60 -9.53 -1.30 -13.84
CA ASP A 60 -10.57 -0.86 -14.77
C ASP A 60 -9.98 -0.24 -16.06
N GLN A 61 -8.73 0.24 -16.02
CA GLN A 61 -7.98 0.74 -17.18
C GLN A 61 -7.19 -0.34 -17.92
N SER A 62 -7.21 -1.59 -17.46
CA SER A 62 -6.45 -2.70 -18.05
C SER A 62 -7.38 -3.77 -18.62
N ASP A 63 -7.28 -3.99 -19.93
CA ASP A 63 -8.01 -5.06 -20.60
C ASP A 63 -7.45 -6.47 -20.26
N ALA A 64 -6.20 -6.54 -19.79
CA ALA A 64 -5.45 -7.79 -19.64
C ALA A 64 -5.74 -8.59 -18.36
N HIS A 65 -6.42 -8.00 -17.37
CA HIS A 65 -6.56 -8.59 -16.03
C HIS A 65 -7.98 -8.54 -15.46
N SER A 66 -8.96 -8.23 -16.31
CA SER A 66 -10.37 -8.13 -15.94
C SER A 66 -10.95 -9.45 -15.44
N ASP A 67 -10.44 -10.59 -15.91
CA ASP A 67 -10.80 -11.96 -15.51
C ASP A 67 -10.20 -12.38 -14.15
N LEU A 68 -9.02 -11.85 -13.80
CA LEU A 68 -8.31 -12.16 -12.56
C LEU A 68 -8.86 -11.39 -11.35
N TRP A 69 -9.67 -10.36 -11.60
CA TRP A 69 -10.13 -9.42 -10.60
C TRP A 69 -11.54 -9.74 -10.10
N SER A 70 -11.65 -9.88 -8.79
CA SER A 70 -12.92 -9.85 -8.08
C SER A 70 -12.76 -8.94 -6.87
N ASP A 71 -13.39 -7.76 -6.90
CA ASP A 71 -13.25 -6.71 -5.88
C ASP A 71 -13.24 -7.31 -4.46
N ALA A 72 -14.32 -8.01 -4.07
CA ALA A 72 -14.44 -8.56 -2.72
C ALA A 72 -13.43 -9.67 -2.42
N ALA A 73 -13.32 -10.68 -3.29
CA ALA A 73 -12.45 -11.83 -3.03
C ALA A 73 -10.97 -11.46 -3.02
N PHE A 74 -10.56 -10.51 -3.88
CA PHE A 74 -9.19 -10.02 -3.91
C PHE A 74 -8.82 -9.33 -2.61
N PHE A 75 -9.58 -8.31 -2.19
CA PHE A 75 -9.22 -7.54 -1.00
C PHE A 75 -9.34 -8.34 0.30
N GLU A 76 -10.21 -9.36 0.34
CA GLU A 76 -10.39 -10.21 1.52
C GLU A 76 -9.38 -11.35 1.62
N ARG A 77 -9.02 -11.99 0.50
CA ARG A 77 -8.28 -13.28 0.52
C ARG A 77 -6.93 -13.24 -0.17
N HIS A 78 -6.76 -12.39 -1.18
CA HIS A 78 -5.60 -12.45 -2.08
C HIS A 78 -4.69 -11.24 -2.02
N CYS A 79 -5.11 -10.15 -1.39
CA CYS A 79 -4.36 -8.89 -1.35
C CYS A 79 -2.92 -9.07 -0.80
N GLY A 80 -2.74 -9.88 0.25
CA GLY A 80 -1.40 -10.17 0.80
C GLY A 80 -0.44 -10.84 -0.19
N THR A 81 -0.96 -11.52 -1.22
CA THR A 81 -0.16 -12.21 -2.24
C THR A 81 0.50 -11.28 -3.27
N VAL A 82 0.15 -9.98 -3.27
CA VAL A 82 0.77 -8.95 -4.11
C VAL A 82 2.26 -8.79 -3.82
N ASN A 83 2.66 -8.89 -2.55
CA ASN A 83 4.08 -8.90 -2.18
C ASN A 83 4.75 -10.25 -2.45
N GLY A 84 4.00 -11.28 -2.86
CA GLY A 84 4.51 -12.63 -3.08
C GLY A 84 5.25 -12.82 -4.41
N LEU A 85 5.22 -14.06 -4.90
CA LEU A 85 5.87 -14.50 -6.14
C LEU A 85 4.86 -14.97 -7.22
N GLY A 86 3.57 -14.91 -6.90
CA GLY A 86 2.49 -15.49 -7.71
C GLY A 86 1.86 -14.52 -8.70
N ARG A 87 0.69 -14.92 -9.23
CA ARG A 87 -0.04 -14.17 -10.27
C ARG A 87 -0.36 -12.72 -9.87
N TYR A 88 -0.79 -12.48 -8.63
CA TYR A 88 -1.20 -11.14 -8.18
C TYR A 88 -0.01 -10.18 -8.01
N ALA A 89 1.19 -10.70 -7.75
CA ALA A 89 2.41 -9.89 -7.74
C ALA A 89 2.74 -9.38 -9.16
N ARG A 90 2.71 -10.27 -10.16
CA ARG A 90 2.94 -9.91 -11.57
C ARG A 90 1.89 -8.95 -12.10
N MET A 91 0.61 -9.31 -11.93
CA MET A 91 -0.54 -8.46 -12.28
C MET A 91 -0.37 -7.06 -11.71
N MET A 92 -0.08 -6.93 -10.41
CA MET A 92 0.05 -5.61 -9.80
C MET A 92 1.25 -4.82 -10.34
N LEU A 93 2.38 -5.47 -10.61
CA LEU A 93 3.53 -4.82 -11.23
C LEU A 93 3.23 -4.36 -12.66
N GLU A 94 2.45 -5.12 -13.43
CA GLU A 94 2.00 -4.77 -14.78
C GLU A 94 1.05 -3.56 -14.73
N LEU A 95 0.06 -3.58 -13.83
CA LEU A 95 -0.90 -2.49 -13.63
C LEU A 95 -0.24 -1.16 -13.24
N VAL A 96 0.82 -1.19 -12.43
CA VAL A 96 1.57 0.03 -12.07
C VAL A 96 2.66 0.39 -13.10
N GLY A 97 2.73 -0.32 -14.23
CA GLY A 97 3.68 -0.06 -15.32
C GLY A 97 5.14 -0.38 -14.99
N LYS A 98 5.40 -1.32 -14.06
CA LYS A 98 6.74 -1.61 -13.54
C LYS A 98 7.16 -3.10 -13.63
N ALA A 99 6.43 -3.94 -14.36
CA ALA A 99 6.67 -5.40 -14.43
C ALA A 99 8.10 -5.80 -14.85
N ALA A 100 8.68 -5.09 -15.81
CA ALA A 100 10.00 -5.40 -16.35
C ALA A 100 11.17 -4.78 -15.55
N ALA A 101 10.90 -3.86 -14.61
CA ALA A 101 11.96 -3.14 -13.92
C ALA A 101 12.50 -3.96 -12.73
N PRO A 102 13.80 -4.34 -12.71
CA PRO A 102 14.38 -5.14 -11.62
C PRO A 102 14.16 -4.51 -10.24
N THR A 103 14.28 -3.18 -10.15
CA THR A 103 14.03 -2.43 -8.92
C THR A 103 12.61 -2.61 -8.40
N ALA A 104 11.62 -2.69 -9.29
CA ALA A 104 10.23 -2.85 -8.91
C ALA A 104 9.87 -4.30 -8.58
N GLN A 105 10.46 -5.26 -9.29
CA GLN A 105 10.39 -6.67 -8.91
C GLN A 105 10.96 -6.90 -7.51
N GLY A 106 11.98 -6.12 -7.11
CA GLY A 106 12.53 -6.08 -5.75
C GLY A 106 11.55 -5.65 -4.65
N MET A 107 10.38 -5.08 -5.01
CA MET A 107 9.29 -4.80 -4.07
C MET A 107 8.36 -6.02 -3.85
N THR A 108 8.67 -7.15 -4.47
CA THR A 108 7.93 -8.42 -4.40
C THR A 108 8.89 -9.58 -4.18
N LEU A 109 8.38 -10.77 -3.85
CA LEU A 109 9.20 -11.97 -3.70
C LEU A 109 9.49 -12.68 -5.04
N ILE A 110 9.11 -12.09 -6.19
CA ILE A 110 9.37 -12.68 -7.52
C ILE A 110 10.87 -12.95 -7.74
N GLY A 111 11.75 -12.03 -7.32
CA GLY A 111 13.21 -12.23 -7.44
C GLY A 111 13.74 -13.43 -6.64
N LEU A 112 12.99 -13.89 -5.63
CA LEU A 112 13.34 -15.03 -4.79
C LEU A 112 12.60 -16.32 -5.19
N ALA A 113 11.90 -16.33 -6.32
CA ALA A 113 11.07 -17.47 -6.75
C ALA A 113 11.87 -18.78 -6.94
N HIS A 114 13.18 -18.70 -7.18
CA HIS A 114 14.06 -19.87 -7.31
C HIS A 114 14.47 -20.48 -5.95
N LEU A 115 14.30 -19.74 -4.85
CA LEU A 115 14.62 -20.19 -3.48
C LEU A 115 13.38 -20.58 -2.68
N LEU A 116 12.20 -20.11 -3.10
CA LEU A 116 10.96 -20.23 -2.36
C LEU A 116 10.01 -21.22 -3.05
N PRO A 117 9.16 -21.94 -2.29
CA PRO A 117 8.23 -22.89 -2.87
C PRO A 117 7.24 -22.17 -3.79
N SER A 118 7.02 -22.73 -4.97
CA SER A 118 6.20 -22.14 -6.03
C SER A 118 4.73 -21.98 -5.66
N ASN A 119 4.22 -22.82 -4.75
CA ASN A 119 2.86 -22.72 -4.22
C ASN A 119 2.69 -21.60 -3.18
N GLY A 120 3.78 -21.06 -2.61
CA GLY A 120 3.77 -19.97 -1.64
C GLY A 120 3.00 -20.25 -0.35
N GLU A 121 2.66 -21.52 -0.07
CA GLU A 121 1.80 -21.88 1.06
C GLU A 121 2.53 -21.66 2.38
N GLY A 122 1.87 -21.00 3.34
CA GLY A 122 2.46 -20.67 4.64
C GLY A 122 3.59 -19.63 4.60
N LEU A 123 3.98 -19.15 3.41
CA LEU A 123 5.09 -18.21 3.27
C LEU A 123 4.69 -16.79 3.69
N LEU A 124 3.49 -16.36 3.29
CA LEU A 124 3.02 -14.99 3.44
C LEU A 124 2.14 -14.82 4.67
N ALA A 125 2.27 -13.66 5.29
CA ALA A 125 1.46 -13.20 6.38
C ALA A 125 -0.02 -13.22 6.02
N ARG A 126 -0.89 -13.68 6.93
CA ARG A 126 -2.35 -13.57 6.76
C ARG A 126 -2.85 -12.15 6.96
N ASN A 127 -2.16 -11.37 7.79
CA ASN A 127 -2.45 -9.99 8.11
C ASN A 127 -1.19 -9.14 7.94
N PRO A 128 -1.30 -7.85 7.57
CA PRO A 128 -0.17 -6.95 7.59
C PRO A 128 0.40 -6.86 9.01
N ARG A 129 1.73 -6.89 9.10
CA ARG A 129 2.45 -6.66 10.35
C ARG A 129 3.30 -5.43 10.28
N TRP A 130 3.53 -4.82 11.44
CA TRP A 130 4.45 -3.70 11.56
C TRP A 130 5.20 -3.71 12.88
N CYS A 131 6.37 -3.07 12.87
CA CYS A 131 7.06 -2.71 14.10
C CYS A 131 6.72 -1.26 14.46
N HIS A 132 6.15 -1.05 15.66
CA HIS A 132 5.84 0.30 16.15
C HIS A 132 7.05 1.22 16.18
N ALA A 133 8.20 0.69 16.60
CA ALA A 133 9.44 1.46 16.71
C ALA A 133 9.98 1.86 15.33
N CYS A 134 9.99 0.95 14.34
CA CYS A 134 10.37 1.30 12.97
C CYS A 134 9.50 2.42 12.39
N LEU A 135 8.17 2.32 12.51
CA LEU A 135 7.29 3.36 11.98
C LEU A 135 7.41 4.68 12.75
N CYS A 136 7.66 4.63 14.07
CA CYS A 136 8.00 5.82 14.87
C CYS A 136 9.28 6.49 14.37
N ASP A 137 10.33 5.72 14.11
CA ASP A 137 11.61 6.25 13.66
C ASP A 137 11.48 6.87 12.26
N GLN A 138 10.78 6.20 11.34
CA GLN A 138 10.44 6.75 10.03
C GLN A 138 9.71 8.11 10.17
N ALA A 139 8.67 8.16 11.01
CA ALA A 139 7.91 9.39 11.23
C ALA A 139 8.76 10.52 11.83
N ARG A 140 9.63 10.21 12.80
CA ARG A 140 10.55 11.19 13.43
C ARG A 140 11.59 11.73 12.46
N CYS A 141 12.06 10.89 11.54
CA CYS A 141 13.00 11.28 10.49
C CYS A 141 12.32 11.97 9.30
N GLY A 142 11.00 12.19 9.33
CA GLY A 142 10.26 12.77 8.21
C GLY A 142 10.22 11.87 6.97
N GLN A 143 10.51 10.59 7.11
CA GLN A 143 10.44 9.62 6.03
C GLN A 143 8.97 9.27 5.75
N ARG A 144 8.66 8.99 4.49
CA ARG A 144 7.35 8.43 4.15
C ARG A 144 7.18 7.10 4.88
N PRO A 145 6.06 6.87 5.58
CA PRO A 145 5.78 5.59 6.19
C PRO A 145 5.81 4.47 5.16
N GLN A 146 6.57 3.43 5.46
CA GLN A 146 6.73 2.27 4.59
C GLN A 146 6.88 0.98 5.38
N HIS A 147 6.33 -0.10 4.81
CA HIS A 147 6.54 -1.46 5.28
C HIS A 147 7.58 -2.17 4.41
N PRO A 148 8.72 -2.59 5.00
CA PRO A 148 9.68 -3.44 4.32
C PRO A 148 9.03 -4.73 3.82
N LEU A 149 9.45 -5.21 2.65
CA LEU A 149 8.96 -6.44 2.02
C LEU A 149 9.05 -7.64 2.97
N VAL A 150 10.13 -7.72 3.77
CA VAL A 150 10.35 -8.81 4.74
C VAL A 150 9.23 -8.94 5.78
N TRP A 151 8.47 -7.88 6.06
CA TRP A 151 7.30 -7.94 6.97
C TRP A 151 6.14 -8.75 6.39
N SER A 152 6.19 -9.09 5.10
CA SER A 152 5.21 -9.92 4.42
C SER A 152 5.38 -11.41 4.75
N PHE A 153 6.49 -11.84 5.35
CA PHE A 153 6.71 -13.25 5.67
C PHE A 153 5.89 -13.69 6.89
N GLU A 154 5.33 -14.91 6.83
CA GLU A 154 4.51 -15.46 7.90
C GLU A 154 5.29 -15.61 9.21
N HIS A 155 6.54 -16.01 9.09
CA HIS A 155 7.44 -16.32 10.21
C HIS A 155 8.26 -15.12 10.69
N TYR A 156 8.15 -13.96 10.04
CA TYR A 156 8.78 -12.73 10.53
C TYR A 156 7.95 -12.15 11.69
N ARG A 157 8.17 -12.71 12.89
CA ARG A 157 7.43 -12.38 14.11
C ARG A 157 8.16 -11.41 15.04
N VAL A 158 9.45 -11.21 14.85
CA VAL A 158 10.30 -10.30 15.63
C VAL A 158 11.03 -9.36 14.68
N CYS A 159 10.99 -8.07 14.96
CA CYS A 159 11.75 -7.07 14.21
C CYS A 159 13.24 -7.23 14.48
N HIS A 160 14.07 -7.41 13.45
CA HIS A 160 15.52 -7.54 13.62
C HIS A 160 16.20 -6.23 14.05
N VAL A 161 15.63 -5.07 13.72
CA VAL A 161 16.16 -3.75 14.07
C VAL A 161 15.95 -3.46 15.56
N HIS A 162 14.70 -3.53 16.04
CA HIS A 162 14.34 -3.15 17.42
C HIS A 162 14.19 -4.33 18.37
N ARG A 163 14.37 -5.57 17.89
CA ARG A 163 14.23 -6.81 18.68
C ARG A 163 12.90 -6.92 19.43
N ALA A 164 11.84 -6.40 18.81
CA ALA A 164 10.50 -6.34 19.39
C ALA A 164 9.53 -7.21 18.57
N SER A 165 8.51 -7.75 19.23
CA SER A 165 7.44 -8.48 18.53
C SER A 165 6.76 -7.59 17.51
N MET A 166 6.46 -8.17 16.35
CA MET A 166 5.65 -7.54 15.32
C MET A 166 4.19 -7.45 15.77
N SER A 167 3.52 -6.36 15.41
CA SER A 167 2.10 -6.13 15.71
C SER A 167 1.23 -6.33 14.48
N GLU A 168 0.04 -6.90 14.69
CA GLU A 168 -1.03 -7.09 13.68
C GLU A 168 -2.30 -6.33 14.02
N HIS A 169 -2.39 -5.83 15.25
CA HIS A 169 -3.61 -5.29 15.85
C HIS A 169 -3.38 -3.83 16.24
N CYS A 170 -4.42 -3.02 16.08
CA CYS A 170 -4.42 -1.65 16.58
C CYS A 170 -4.27 -1.65 18.12
N PRO A 171 -3.35 -0.85 18.69
CA PRO A 171 -3.17 -0.78 20.15
C PRO A 171 -4.36 -0.13 20.87
N ALA A 172 -5.19 0.65 20.17
CA ALA A 172 -6.33 1.35 20.75
C ALA A 172 -7.62 0.52 20.73
N CYS A 173 -7.95 -0.12 19.60
CA CYS A 173 -9.22 -0.84 19.44
C CYS A 173 -9.09 -2.36 19.21
N GLY A 174 -7.87 -2.89 19.10
CA GLY A 174 -7.61 -4.32 18.86
C GLY A 174 -7.93 -4.81 17.45
N ALA A 175 -8.43 -3.95 16.54
CA ALA A 175 -8.77 -4.37 15.19
C ALA A 175 -7.53 -4.79 14.39
N THR A 176 -7.65 -5.88 13.63
CA THR A 176 -6.67 -6.29 12.61
C THR A 176 -6.72 -5.32 11.44
N GLN A 177 -5.56 -4.98 10.88
CA GLN A 177 -5.48 -4.05 9.75
C GLN A 177 -5.58 -4.79 8.41
N ALA A 178 -6.11 -4.13 7.38
CA ALA A 178 -6.12 -4.66 6.03
C ALA A 178 -4.80 -4.31 5.30
N PHE A 179 -4.35 -5.18 4.40
CA PHE A 179 -3.16 -4.92 3.56
C PHE A 179 -3.27 -3.63 2.75
N LEU A 180 -4.45 -3.40 2.16
CA LEU A 180 -4.82 -2.12 1.56
C LEU A 180 -5.89 -1.45 2.44
N PRO A 181 -5.50 -0.44 3.24
CA PRO A 181 -6.44 0.30 4.07
C PRO A 181 -7.40 1.13 3.21
N VAL A 182 -8.52 1.55 3.82
CA VAL A 182 -9.51 2.42 3.17
C VAL A 182 -8.93 3.82 2.96
N TYR A 183 -8.24 4.33 3.98
CA TYR A 183 -7.50 5.59 3.93
C TYR A 183 -6.03 5.32 3.61
N PRO A 184 -5.35 6.15 2.82
CA PRO A 184 -3.96 5.94 2.41
C PRO A 184 -2.99 6.30 3.55
N SER A 185 -3.04 5.54 4.65
CA SER A 185 -2.16 5.72 5.81
C SER A 185 -1.74 4.38 6.40
N LEU A 186 -0.44 4.22 6.61
CA LEU A 186 0.14 3.10 7.35
C LEU A 186 0.32 3.41 8.86
N LEU A 187 0.04 4.65 9.27
CA LEU A 187 0.21 5.11 10.65
C LEU A 187 -1.08 5.17 11.45
N HIS A 188 -2.23 5.02 10.81
CA HIS A 188 -3.55 5.16 11.44
C HIS A 188 -4.40 3.91 11.23
N CYS A 189 -5.18 3.58 12.24
CA CYS A 189 -6.07 2.44 12.20
C CYS A 189 -7.21 2.68 11.21
N GLY A 190 -7.43 1.74 10.29
CA GLY A 190 -8.55 1.81 9.34
C GLY A 190 -9.94 1.65 9.98
N ALA A 191 -10.02 1.21 11.25
CA ALA A 191 -11.27 0.99 11.96
C ALA A 191 -11.63 2.11 12.95
N CYS A 192 -10.67 2.60 13.74
CA CYS A 192 -10.92 3.64 14.75
C CYS A 192 -10.21 4.97 14.49
N GLY A 193 -9.35 5.07 13.47
CA GLY A 193 -8.60 6.28 13.15
C GLY A 193 -7.41 6.58 14.07
N GLU A 194 -7.29 5.91 15.22
CA GLU A 194 -6.18 6.12 16.16
C GLU A 194 -4.82 5.69 15.60
N SER A 195 -3.75 6.25 16.17
CA SER A 195 -2.39 5.96 15.75
C SER A 195 -2.00 4.49 15.98
N LEU A 196 -1.39 3.88 14.97
CA LEU A 196 -0.78 2.55 15.05
C LEU A 196 0.62 2.57 15.64
N ILE A 197 1.23 3.74 15.87
CA ILE A 197 2.60 3.87 16.37
C ILE A 197 2.68 4.37 17.81
N ALA A 198 1.65 5.07 18.28
CA ALA A 198 1.55 5.44 19.67
C ALA A 198 1.34 4.17 20.53
N LYS A 199 2.15 4.01 21.58
CA LYS A 199 1.80 3.05 22.65
C LYS A 199 0.42 3.43 23.19
N PRO A 200 -0.39 2.46 23.64
CA PRO A 200 -1.57 2.79 24.42
C PRO A 200 -1.08 3.44 25.72
N GLY A 201 -1.00 4.78 25.71
CA GLY A 201 -0.93 5.55 26.93
C GLY A 201 -2.27 5.35 27.61
N TYR A 202 -2.24 4.83 28.85
CA TYR A 202 -3.37 4.74 29.79
C TYR A 202 -4.52 5.64 29.35
N SER A 203 -5.56 5.04 28.77
CA SER A 203 -6.69 5.75 28.20
C SER A 203 -7.19 6.75 29.23
N ARG A 204 -7.01 8.05 28.95
CA ARG A 204 -7.94 9.05 29.51
C ARG A 204 -9.30 8.60 29.02
N GLY A 205 -10.12 8.14 29.96
CA GLY A 205 -11.49 7.75 29.71
C GLY A 205 -12.16 8.81 28.83
N ARG A 206 -12.56 8.38 27.64
CA ARG A 206 -13.63 9.02 26.91
C ARG A 206 -14.54 7.91 26.42
N SER A 207 -15.62 7.73 27.16
CA SER A 207 -16.85 7.23 26.59
C SER A 207 -17.20 8.13 25.40
N MET A 208 -17.41 7.55 24.23
CA MET A 208 -18.36 8.11 23.29
C MET A 208 -18.77 7.03 22.27
N GLY A 209 -20.06 6.68 22.36
CA GLY A 209 -20.87 6.29 21.22
C GLY A 209 -20.58 4.94 20.61
N GLY A 210 -21.30 3.91 21.08
CA GLY A 210 -21.47 2.69 20.31
C GLY A 210 -22.10 2.98 18.95
N TRP A 211 -21.33 2.81 17.89
CA TRP A 211 -21.89 2.56 16.57
C TRP A 211 -22.14 1.06 16.47
N ALA A 212 -23.30 0.68 17.01
CA ALA A 212 -23.88 -0.62 16.79
C ALA A 212 -24.14 -0.79 15.29
N ARG A 213 -23.56 -1.85 14.72
CA ARG A 213 -23.96 -2.38 13.42
C ARG A 213 -25.46 -2.71 13.48
N ARG A 214 -26.26 -2.07 12.63
CA ARG A 214 -27.46 -2.69 12.08
C ARG A 214 -27.39 -2.64 10.57
N SER A 215 -27.44 -3.83 10.02
CA SER A 215 -27.75 -4.17 8.64
C SER A 215 -28.91 -3.37 8.07
N GLY A 216 -28.77 -2.92 6.82
CA GLY A 216 -29.91 -2.68 5.94
C GLY A 216 -30.00 -1.29 5.32
N ARG A 217 -29.97 -1.30 3.98
CA ARG A 217 -30.38 -0.28 3.00
C ARG A 217 -29.38 0.81 2.63
N ARG A 218 -29.18 0.87 1.31
CA ARG A 218 -28.52 1.89 0.52
C ARG A 218 -29.04 3.27 0.89
N SER A 219 -28.13 4.19 1.18
CA SER A 219 -28.32 5.63 1.02
C SER A 219 -26.97 6.25 0.70
N HIS A 220 -26.91 6.99 -0.40
CA HIS A 220 -25.78 7.82 -0.80
C HIS A 220 -25.41 8.80 0.33
N CYS A 221 -24.14 8.83 0.73
CA CYS A 221 -23.59 9.91 1.53
C CYS A 221 -22.60 10.71 0.67
N TYR A 222 -23.08 11.82 0.12
CA TYR A 222 -22.23 12.96 -0.21
C TYR A 222 -21.83 13.62 1.10
N CYS A 223 -20.54 13.60 1.43
CA CYS A 223 -19.98 14.51 2.45
C CYS A 223 -19.10 15.52 1.72
N GLY A 224 -19.63 16.74 1.58
CA GLY A 224 -18.88 17.90 1.13
C GLY A 224 -17.74 18.20 2.10
N PHE A 225 -16.54 18.32 1.57
CA PHE A 225 -15.36 18.78 2.29
C PHE A 225 -15.36 20.31 2.27
N ALA A 226 -15.55 20.92 3.44
CA ALA A 226 -15.26 22.33 3.64
C ALA A 226 -13.73 22.50 3.65
N MET A 227 -13.23 23.27 2.68
CA MET A 227 -11.83 23.68 2.58
C MET A 227 -11.44 24.55 3.77
N GLY A 228 -10.43 24.13 4.52
CA GLY A 228 -9.71 24.95 5.49
C GLY A 228 -8.23 24.96 5.14
N LEU A 229 -7.81 26.02 4.44
CA LEU A 229 -6.42 26.36 4.13
C LEU A 229 -5.59 26.48 5.42
N GLY A 230 -4.41 25.86 5.45
CA GLY A 230 -3.51 25.93 6.59
C GLY A 230 -2.15 25.30 6.31
N CYS A 231 -1.42 25.88 5.37
CA CYS A 231 -0.03 25.54 5.08
C CYS A 231 0.85 25.96 6.27
N PHE A 232 1.33 25.02 7.09
CA PHE A 232 2.42 25.25 8.04
C PHE A 232 3.56 24.28 7.78
N ARG A 233 4.50 24.72 6.94
CA ARG A 233 5.88 24.24 6.92
C ARG A 233 6.54 24.65 8.24
N LEU A 234 6.81 23.70 9.13
CA LEU A 234 7.80 23.90 10.20
C LEU A 234 9.09 23.21 9.76
N ALA A 235 10.01 24.02 9.24
CA ALA A 235 11.40 23.67 9.06
C ALA A 235 12.07 23.63 10.44
N PHE A 236 12.51 22.46 10.89
CA PHE A 236 13.43 22.35 12.03
C PHE A 236 14.86 22.20 11.48
N SER A 237 15.63 23.28 11.64
CA SER A 237 17.07 23.32 11.39
C SER A 237 17.76 22.61 12.55
N CYS A 238 18.43 21.49 12.27
CA CYS A 238 19.27 20.79 13.26
C CYS A 238 20.69 21.34 13.16
N ARG A 239 21.04 22.25 14.07
CA ARG A 239 22.40 22.78 14.24
C ARG A 239 23.15 21.82 15.17
N MET A 240 24.05 21.02 14.62
CA MET A 240 24.99 20.23 15.43
C MET A 240 26.02 21.17 16.07
N GLY A 241 25.98 21.28 17.39
CA GLY A 241 27.07 21.81 18.20
C GLY A 241 27.96 20.66 18.63
N LEU A 242 29.22 20.67 18.18
CA LEU A 242 30.31 19.86 18.72
C LEU A 242 30.98 20.67 19.84
N THR A 243 30.86 20.20 21.08
CA THR A 243 31.75 20.55 22.19
C THR A 243 31.86 19.33 23.11
N GLY A 244 33.08 18.86 23.34
CA GLY A 244 33.41 17.74 24.23
C GLY A 244 34.52 16.89 23.64
#